data_AF-A0A965QMT2-F1
#
_entry.id   AF-A0A965QMT2-F1
#
_cell.length_a   1.000
_cell.length_b   1.000
_cell.length_c   1.000
_cell.angle_alpha   90.00
_cell.angle_beta   90.00
_cell.angle_gamma   90.00
#
_symmetry.space_group_name_H-M   'P 1'
#
loop_
_entity.id
_entity.type
_entity.pdbx_description
1 polymer ?
#
loop_
_entity_poly.entity_id
_entity_poly.type
_entity_poly.pdbx_seq_one_letter_code
_entity_poly.pdbx_strand_id
1 'polypeptide(L)'
;MSSMFVLLLVVIPMALQACALAFDEFHYHHKRGLPRWECIGHPLDTLTVLAVASISCFFPLSSVSFIAFVVGGFLSCLFVTKDEWIHAKLCDAGEQWLHSILFVCHPMVFVSTAMLWSWRDKPHVLGLDATFVSQVSMMLLGQVVLLAVFLVYQVIYWNFVRQRVSDSDEKLKLQAKKSGSADPRSFVSRTG
;
A
#
# COMPACT_ATOMS: atom_id res chain seq x y z
N MET A 1 23.88 21.70 -6.72
CA MET A 1 23.54 20.25 -6.84
C MET A 1 22.72 20.08 -8.10
N SER A 2 22.98 19.07 -8.92
CA SER A 2 22.21 18.86 -10.16
C SER A 2 20.75 18.52 -9.83
N SER A 3 19.80 18.99 -10.64
CA SER A 3 18.36 18.70 -10.46
C SER A 3 18.07 17.19 -10.39
N MET A 4 18.91 16.37 -11.05
CA MET A 4 18.84 14.91 -10.97
C MET A 4 19.09 14.37 -9.55
N PHE A 5 20.04 14.93 -8.81
CA PHE A 5 20.34 14.44 -7.45
C PHE A 5 19.16 14.71 -6.51
N VAL A 6 18.56 15.90 -6.59
CA VAL A 6 17.39 16.24 -5.77
C VAL A 6 16.19 15.37 -6.15
N LEU A 7 15.99 15.10 -7.44
CA LEU A 7 14.96 14.17 -7.90
C LEU A 7 15.15 12.77 -7.30
N LEU A 8 16.38 12.25 -7.28
CA LEU A 8 16.67 10.95 -6.65
C LEU A 8 16.31 10.95 -5.17
N LEU A 9 16.68 11.99 -4.42
CA LEU A 9 16.31 12.11 -3.00
C LEU A 9 14.80 12.09 -2.76
N VAL A 10 14.03 12.68 -3.68
CA VAL A 10 12.56 12.71 -3.60
C VAL A 10 11.94 11.36 -3.99
N VAL A 11 12.49 10.67 -4.99
CA VAL A 11 11.95 9.42 -5.52
C VAL A 11 12.30 8.20 -4.65
N ILE A 12 13.47 8.20 -4.01
CA ILE A 12 13.93 7.05 -3.21
C ILE A 12 12.91 6.65 -2.12
N PRO A 13 12.39 7.55 -1.26
CA PRO A 13 11.39 7.17 -0.26
C PRO A 13 10.11 6.59 -0.86
N MET A 14 9.67 7.11 -2.02
CA MET A 14 8.49 6.60 -2.72
C MET A 14 8.71 5.19 -3.27
N ALA A 15 9.88 4.95 -3.88
CA ALA A 15 10.25 3.65 -4.38
C ALA A 15 10.40 2.62 -3.24
N LEU A 16 11.06 3.01 -2.13
CA LEU A 16 11.20 2.16 -0.95
C LEU A 16 9.84 1.79 -0.34
N GLN A 17 8.95 2.76 -0.15
CA GLN A 17 7.57 2.50 0.30
C GLN A 17 6.86 1.52 -0.63
N ALA A 18 6.90 1.76 -1.94
CA ALA A 18 6.22 0.90 -2.91
C ALA A 18 6.76 -0.54 -2.92
N CYS A 19 8.09 -0.70 -2.87
CA CYS A 19 8.71 -2.01 -2.80
C CYS A 19 8.39 -2.74 -1.48
N ALA A 20 8.46 -2.05 -0.36
CA ALA A 20 8.13 -2.62 0.95
C ALA A 20 6.65 -3.03 1.01
N LEU A 21 5.75 -2.20 0.52
CA LEU A 21 4.30 -2.48 0.47
C LEU A 21 4.00 -3.67 -0.44
N ALA A 22 4.65 -3.75 -1.60
CA ALA A 22 4.50 -4.89 -2.50
C ALA A 22 5.02 -6.18 -1.86
N PHE A 23 6.15 -6.13 -1.16
CA PHE A 23 6.68 -7.30 -0.47
C PHE A 23 5.75 -7.75 0.67
N ASP A 24 5.24 -6.81 1.46
CA ASP A 24 4.25 -7.09 2.52
C ASP A 24 3.01 -7.80 1.95
N GLU A 25 2.42 -7.19 0.92
CA GLU A 25 1.18 -7.67 0.28
C GLU A 25 1.35 -9.02 -0.41
N PHE A 26 2.39 -9.21 -1.21
CA PHE A 26 2.53 -10.42 -2.02
C PHE A 26 3.27 -11.56 -1.31
N HIS A 27 4.03 -11.28 -0.25
CA HIS A 27 4.75 -12.29 0.54
C HIS A 27 4.07 -12.56 1.88
N TYR A 28 4.08 -11.60 2.80
CA TYR A 28 3.65 -11.83 4.18
C TYR A 28 2.14 -12.07 4.27
N HIS A 29 1.33 -11.20 3.67
CA HIS A 29 -0.12 -11.33 3.66
C HIS A 29 -0.60 -12.62 3.00
N HIS A 30 0.02 -13.06 1.90
CA HIS A 30 -0.32 -14.33 1.26
C HIS A 30 0.08 -15.55 2.10
N LYS A 31 1.23 -15.47 2.79
CA LYS A 31 1.75 -16.55 3.64
C LYS A 31 0.88 -16.76 4.88
N ARG A 32 0.55 -15.70 5.63
CA ARG A 32 -0.24 -15.81 6.88
C ARG A 32 -1.76 -15.78 6.64
N GLY A 33 -2.19 -15.17 5.54
CA GLY A 33 -3.59 -14.83 5.28
C GLY A 33 -4.05 -13.60 6.08
N LEU A 34 -5.04 -12.88 5.56
CA LEU A 34 -5.59 -11.71 6.24
C LEU A 34 -6.83 -12.05 7.07
N PRO A 35 -6.93 -11.60 8.34
CA PRO A 35 -8.18 -11.57 9.06
C PRO A 35 -9.14 -10.52 8.47
N ARG A 36 -10.44 -10.69 8.70
CA ARG A 36 -11.50 -9.84 8.13
C ARG A 36 -11.32 -8.34 8.42
N TRP A 37 -10.74 -8.00 9.58
CA TRP A 37 -10.49 -6.61 9.94
C TRP A 37 -9.45 -5.96 9.02
N GLU A 38 -8.33 -6.63 8.75
CA GLU A 38 -7.28 -6.16 7.84
C GLU A 38 -7.79 -6.10 6.39
N CYS A 39 -8.69 -7.01 5.98
CA CYS A 39 -9.33 -6.97 4.65
C CYS A 39 -10.09 -5.66 4.36
N ILE A 40 -10.54 -4.96 5.41
CA ILE A 40 -11.22 -3.66 5.32
C ILE A 40 -10.25 -2.53 5.65
N GLY A 41 -9.40 -2.74 6.67
CA GLY A 41 -8.38 -1.79 7.11
C GLY A 41 -7.45 -1.37 5.97
N HIS A 42 -6.82 -2.33 5.29
CA HIS A 42 -5.80 -2.03 4.27
C HIS A 42 -6.35 -1.23 3.08
N PRO A 43 -7.54 -1.57 2.52
CA PRO A 43 -8.17 -0.69 1.53
C PRO A 43 -8.42 0.73 2.03
N LEU A 44 -8.82 0.91 3.30
CA LEU A 44 -9.02 2.24 3.86
C LEU A 44 -7.70 2.99 4.01
N ASP A 45 -6.61 2.32 4.41
CA ASP A 45 -5.27 2.91 4.46
C ASP A 45 -4.85 3.43 3.09
N THR A 46 -4.93 2.57 2.06
CA THR A 46 -4.63 2.94 0.66
C THR A 46 -5.54 4.07 0.18
N LEU A 47 -6.83 4.06 0.54
CA LEU A 47 -7.78 5.11 0.17
C LEU A 47 -7.39 6.47 0.77
N THR A 48 -6.92 6.52 2.02
CA THR A 48 -6.46 7.78 2.63
C THR A 48 -5.25 8.35 1.90
N VAL A 49 -4.29 7.52 1.52
CA VAL A 49 -3.12 7.95 0.73
C VAL A 49 -3.55 8.40 -0.67
N LEU A 50 -4.43 7.64 -1.32
CA LEU A 50 -4.96 7.98 -2.65
C LEU A 50 -5.69 9.33 -2.64
N ALA A 51 -6.46 9.63 -1.60
CA ALA A 51 -7.15 10.91 -1.46
C ALA A 51 -6.15 12.07 -1.38
N VAL A 52 -5.09 11.94 -0.57
CA VAL A 52 -4.04 12.96 -0.41
C VAL A 52 -3.22 13.11 -1.71
N ALA A 53 -2.83 12.01 -2.34
CA ALA A 53 -2.11 12.03 -3.61
C ALA A 53 -2.94 12.68 -4.71
N SER A 54 -4.26 12.42 -4.75
CA SER A 54 -5.18 13.04 -5.70
C SER A 54 -5.26 14.56 -5.54
N ILE A 55 -5.16 15.10 -4.32
CA ILE A 55 -5.08 16.55 -4.09
C ILE A 55 -3.88 17.12 -4.85
N SER A 56 -2.70 16.54 -4.63
CA SER A 56 -1.47 17.00 -5.27
C SER A 56 -1.48 16.82 -6.80
N CYS A 57 -2.18 15.81 -7.32
CA CYS A 57 -2.23 15.50 -8.75
C CYS A 57 -3.22 16.39 -9.52
N PHE A 58 -4.39 16.69 -8.95
CA PHE A 58 -5.49 17.30 -9.70
C PHE A 58 -5.78 18.75 -9.32
N PHE A 59 -5.25 19.24 -8.20
CA PHE A 59 -5.48 20.61 -7.75
C PHE A 59 -4.21 21.46 -7.87
N PRO A 60 -4.33 22.75 -8.23
CA PRO A 60 -3.22 23.67 -8.20
C PRO A 60 -2.80 23.96 -6.75
N LEU A 61 -1.52 24.27 -6.56
CA LEU A 61 -0.93 24.62 -5.28
C LEU A 61 -1.44 25.98 -4.83
N SER A 62 -2.38 25.95 -3.89
CA SER A 62 -2.98 27.10 -3.21
C SER A 62 -2.90 26.89 -1.70
N SER A 63 -3.14 27.93 -0.90
CA SER A 63 -3.15 27.79 0.56
C SER A 63 -4.17 26.75 1.04
N VAL A 64 -5.35 26.72 0.42
CA VAL A 64 -6.44 25.79 0.80
C VAL A 64 -6.08 24.35 0.45
N SER A 65 -5.66 24.09 -0.79
CA SER A 65 -5.28 22.74 -1.22
C SER A 65 -4.05 22.22 -0.46
N PHE A 66 -3.09 23.10 -0.14
CA PHE A 66 -1.93 22.73 0.66
C PHE A 66 -2.30 22.37 2.11
N ILE A 67 -3.18 23.15 2.76
CA ILE A 67 -3.70 22.81 4.09
C ILE A 67 -4.43 21.46 4.05
N ALA A 68 -5.30 21.24 3.05
CA ALA A 68 -6.01 19.98 2.90
C ALA A 68 -5.04 18.79 2.70
N PHE A 69 -3.98 18.98 1.91
CA PHE A 69 -2.93 17.98 1.72
C PHE A 69 -2.20 17.64 3.03
N VAL A 70 -1.77 18.67 3.79
CA VAL A 70 -1.05 18.47 5.06
C VAL A 70 -1.92 17.80 6.11
N VAL A 71 -3.16 18.26 6.28
CA VAL A 71 -4.11 17.66 7.22
C VAL A 71 -4.44 16.24 6.81
N GLY A 72 -4.71 15.99 5.53
CA GLY A 72 -4.99 14.65 5.02
C GLY A 72 -3.81 13.70 5.18
N GLY A 73 -2.58 14.15 4.90
CA GLY A 73 -1.37 13.36 5.09
C GLY A 73 -1.13 13.02 6.57
N PHE A 74 -1.32 13.98 7.47
CA PHE A 74 -1.25 13.75 8.91
C PHE A 74 -2.29 12.72 9.38
N LEU A 75 -3.55 12.87 8.95
CA LEU A 75 -4.62 11.93 9.28
C LEU A 75 -4.33 10.53 8.71
N SER A 76 -3.78 10.43 7.50
CA SER A 76 -3.35 9.16 6.92
C SER A 76 -2.23 8.50 7.73
N CYS A 77 -1.24 9.28 8.19
CA CYS A 77 -0.19 8.79 9.10
C CYS A 77 -0.77 8.25 10.40
N LEU A 78 -1.72 8.95 11.03
CA LEU A 78 -2.38 8.44 12.23
C LEU A 78 -3.21 7.20 11.93
N PHE A 79 -3.91 7.18 10.79
CA PHE A 79 -4.82 6.10 10.44
C PHE A 79 -4.11 4.76 10.33
N VAL A 80 -2.93 4.70 9.69
CA VAL A 80 -2.15 3.44 9.57
C VAL A 80 -1.60 2.94 10.91
N THR A 81 -1.44 3.79 11.94
CA THR A 81 -0.99 3.31 13.27
C THR A 81 -2.00 2.38 13.96
N LYS A 82 -3.25 2.33 13.50
CA LYS A 82 -4.29 1.43 14.03
C LYS A 82 -3.91 -0.05 13.85
N ASP A 83 -3.06 -0.39 12.89
CA ASP A 83 -2.76 -1.79 12.58
C ASP A 83 -1.71 -2.37 13.52
N GLU A 84 -0.94 -1.54 14.21
CA GLU A 84 0.11 -1.96 15.13
C GLU A 84 -0.40 -2.88 16.25
N TRP A 85 -1.62 -2.62 16.74
CA TRP A 85 -2.27 -3.43 17.77
C TRP A 85 -2.53 -4.88 17.33
N ILE A 86 -2.69 -5.09 16.03
CA ILE A 86 -2.92 -6.39 15.40
C ILE A 86 -1.58 -6.99 14.98
N HIS A 87 -0.69 -6.19 14.40
CA HIS A 87 0.64 -6.62 13.99
C HIS A 87 1.44 -7.19 15.16
N ALA A 88 1.38 -6.56 16.34
CA ALA A 88 2.02 -7.05 17.56
C ALA A 88 1.59 -8.47 17.97
N LYS A 89 0.44 -8.95 17.48
CA LYS A 89 -0.12 -10.28 17.80
C LYS A 89 0.12 -11.30 16.69
N LEU A 90 0.14 -10.87 15.43
CA LEU A 90 0.08 -11.76 14.27
C LEU A 90 1.39 -11.82 13.46
N CYS A 91 2.17 -10.75 13.47
CA CYS A 91 3.33 -10.62 12.59
C CYS A 91 4.58 -11.27 13.21
N ASP A 92 5.37 -11.93 12.38
CA ASP A 92 6.70 -12.41 12.78
C ASP A 92 7.70 -11.24 12.85
N ALA A 93 8.90 -11.48 13.39
CA ALA A 93 9.91 -10.43 13.56
C ALA A 93 10.33 -9.77 12.22
N GLY A 94 10.28 -10.51 11.11
CA GLY A 94 10.64 -9.99 9.79
C GLY A 94 9.55 -9.05 9.24
N GLU A 95 8.29 -9.46 9.38
CA GLU A 95 7.14 -8.63 9.02
C GLU A 95 7.07 -7.35 9.86
N GLN A 96 7.32 -7.45 11.17
CA GLN A 96 7.42 -6.29 12.07
C GLN A 96 8.50 -5.28 11.67
N TRP A 97 9.67 -5.78 11.24
CA TRP A 97 10.74 -4.92 10.75
C TRP A 97 10.35 -4.23 9.43
N LEU A 98 9.68 -4.94 8.52
CA LEU A 98 9.16 -4.36 7.28
C LEU A 98 8.13 -3.26 7.56
N HIS A 99 7.20 -3.50 8.50
CA HIS A 99 6.22 -2.52 8.92
C HIS A 99 6.86 -1.28 9.53
N SER A 100 7.95 -1.44 10.29
CA SER A 100 8.74 -0.29 10.78
C SER A 100 9.30 0.56 9.63
N ILE A 101 9.78 -0.06 8.56
CA ILE A 101 10.23 0.67 7.35
C ILE A 101 9.06 1.41 6.71
N LEU A 102 7.91 0.75 6.57
CA LEU A 102 6.70 1.36 6.02
C LEU A 102 6.25 2.57 6.85
N PHE A 103 6.27 2.48 8.18
CA PHE A 103 5.93 3.60 9.06
C PHE A 103 6.89 4.80 8.91
N VAL A 104 8.19 4.55 8.73
CA VAL A 104 9.17 5.62 8.50
C VAL A 104 9.00 6.24 7.12
N CYS A 105 8.79 5.41 6.09
CA CYS A 105 8.68 5.87 4.71
C CYS A 105 7.36 6.59 4.44
N HIS A 106 6.26 6.23 5.11
CA HIS A 106 4.93 6.82 4.90
C HIS A 106 4.89 8.36 4.97
N PRO A 107 5.34 9.04 6.06
CA PRO A 107 5.40 10.50 6.07
C PRO A 107 6.40 11.07 5.05
N MET A 108 7.49 10.35 4.75
CA MET A 108 8.46 10.79 3.74
C MET A 108 7.85 10.81 2.35
N VAL A 109 6.96 9.88 2.01
CA VAL A 109 6.21 9.90 0.74
C VAL A 109 5.38 11.18 0.62
N PHE A 110 4.71 11.64 1.68
CA PHE A 110 3.95 12.90 1.61
C PHE A 110 4.86 14.11 1.42
N VAL A 111 6.03 14.15 2.05
CA VAL A 111 7.02 15.20 1.82
C VAL A 111 7.51 15.17 0.37
N SER A 112 7.86 14.00 -0.16
CA SER A 112 8.26 13.82 -1.55
C SER A 112 7.17 14.27 -2.52
N THR A 113 5.93 13.85 -2.31
CA THR A 113 4.78 14.26 -3.13
C THR A 113 4.55 15.77 -3.06
N ALA A 114 4.69 16.41 -1.91
CA ALA A 114 4.58 17.87 -1.78
C ALA A 114 5.70 18.61 -2.55
N MET A 115 6.93 18.08 -2.55
CA MET A 115 8.03 18.62 -3.33
C MET A 115 7.76 18.51 -4.84
N LEU A 116 7.37 17.33 -5.33
CA LEU A 116 6.98 17.12 -6.73
C LEU A 116 5.84 18.07 -7.14
N TRP A 117 4.83 18.21 -6.28
CA TRP A 117 3.73 19.13 -6.51
C TRP A 117 4.20 20.59 -6.65
N SER A 118 5.10 21.04 -5.78
CA SER A 118 5.68 22.39 -5.87
C SER A 118 6.48 22.61 -7.15
N TRP A 119 7.19 21.60 -7.64
CA TRP A 119 7.96 21.67 -8.88
C TRP A 119 7.07 21.76 -10.11
N ARG A 120 5.93 21.06 -10.09
CA ARG A 120 4.93 21.14 -11.15
C ARG A 120 4.30 22.54 -11.25
N ASP A 121 3.89 23.11 -10.11
CA ASP A 121 3.04 24.31 -10.10
C ASP A 121 3.80 25.63 -10.02
N LYS A 122 5.06 25.61 -9.58
CA LYS A 122 5.92 26.81 -9.53
C LYS A 122 7.23 26.64 -10.30
N PRO A 123 7.21 26.19 -11.56
CA PRO A 123 8.43 25.83 -12.29
C PRO A 123 9.34 27.03 -12.57
N HIS A 124 8.76 28.21 -12.84
CA HIS A 124 9.52 29.44 -13.11
C HIS A 124 10.30 29.93 -11.88
N VAL A 125 9.74 29.74 -10.68
CA VAL A 125 10.40 30.12 -9.42
C VAL A 125 11.66 29.27 -9.19
N LEU A 126 11.70 28.06 -9.76
CA LEU A 126 12.74 27.07 -9.55
C LEU A 126 13.67 26.91 -10.77
N GLY A 127 13.44 27.67 -11.84
CA GLY A 127 14.23 27.58 -13.08
C GLY A 127 14.11 26.23 -13.79
N LEU A 128 12.96 25.55 -13.65
CA LEU A 128 12.71 24.23 -14.25
C LEU A 128 12.15 24.38 -15.67
N ASP A 129 12.62 23.55 -16.59
CA ASP A 129 12.12 23.51 -17.96
C ASP A 129 10.78 22.75 -18.09
N ALA A 130 10.09 22.95 -19.21
CA ALA A 130 8.78 22.34 -19.46
C ALA A 130 8.84 20.81 -19.57
N THR A 131 9.96 20.24 -20.03
CA THR A 131 10.14 18.79 -20.13
C THR A 131 10.19 18.16 -18.73
N PHE A 132 10.94 18.74 -17.81
CA PHE A 132 11.01 18.32 -16.42
C PHE A 132 9.64 18.39 -15.73
N VAL A 133 8.91 19.49 -15.93
CA VAL A 133 7.54 19.67 -15.38
C VAL A 133 6.59 18.59 -15.90
N SER A 134 6.67 18.26 -17.19
CA SER A 134 5.88 17.18 -17.79
C SER A 134 6.20 15.83 -17.14
N GLN A 135 7.48 15.51 -16.94
CA GLN A 135 7.90 14.28 -16.25
C GLN A 135 7.37 14.22 -14.82
N VAL A 136 7.50 15.30 -14.05
CA VAL A 136 6.96 15.39 -12.67
C VAL A 136 5.44 15.20 -12.65
N SER A 137 4.72 15.80 -13.61
CA SER A 137 3.27 15.62 -13.75
C SER A 137 2.90 14.16 -14.01
N MET A 138 3.63 13.49 -14.90
CA MET A 138 3.44 12.07 -15.20
C MET A 138 3.76 11.18 -13.99
N MET A 139 4.74 11.55 -13.16
CA MET A 139 5.04 10.82 -11.93
C MET A 139 3.92 10.94 -10.89
N LEU A 140 3.37 12.14 -10.68
CA LEU A 140 2.23 12.36 -9.78
C LEU A 140 0.99 11.58 -10.25
N LEU A 141 0.71 11.62 -11.56
CA LEU A 141 -0.39 10.85 -12.14
C LEU A 141 -0.14 9.34 -12.01
N GLY A 142 1.07 8.88 -12.28
CA GLY A 142 1.48 7.49 -12.12
C GLY A 142 1.27 7.00 -10.68
N GLN A 143 1.61 7.81 -9.67
CA GLN A 143 1.38 7.49 -8.27
C GLN A 143 -0.11 7.28 -7.97
N VAL A 144 -0.98 8.19 -8.43
CA VAL A 144 -2.44 8.08 -8.24
C VAL A 144 -2.99 6.83 -8.93
N VAL A 145 -2.58 6.57 -10.17
CA VAL A 145 -3.02 5.39 -10.94
C VAL A 145 -2.58 4.09 -10.26
N LEU A 146 -1.32 4.00 -9.82
CA LEU A 146 -0.81 2.82 -9.14
C LEU A 146 -1.53 2.58 -7.81
N LEU A 147 -1.77 3.62 -7.01
CA LEU A 147 -2.55 3.51 -5.76
C LEU A 147 -3.99 3.07 -6.03
N ALA A 148 -4.63 3.59 -7.07
CA ALA A 148 -5.99 3.20 -7.43
C ALA A 148 -6.06 1.74 -7.90
N VAL A 149 -5.10 1.29 -8.72
CA VAL A 149 -4.99 -0.11 -9.15
C VAL A 149 -4.74 -1.01 -7.94
N PHE A 150 -3.86 -0.61 -7.03
CA PHE A 150 -3.57 -1.35 -5.81
C PHE A 150 -4.79 -1.44 -4.88
N LEU A 151 -5.54 -0.35 -4.71
CA LEU A 151 -6.79 -0.34 -3.95
C LEU A 151 -7.82 -1.32 -4.54
N VAL A 152 -8.01 -1.27 -5.86
CA VAL A 152 -8.92 -2.20 -6.56
C VAL A 152 -8.48 -3.65 -6.36
N TYR A 153 -7.18 -3.91 -6.46
CA TYR A 153 -6.61 -5.22 -6.18
C TYR A 153 -6.92 -5.67 -4.74
N GLN A 154 -6.64 -4.85 -3.72
CA GLN A 154 -6.89 -5.18 -2.31
C GLN A 154 -8.37 -5.48 -2.06
N VAL A 155 -9.26 -4.64 -2.58
CA VAL A 155 -10.71 -4.83 -2.46
C VAL A 155 -11.14 -6.15 -3.11
N ILE A 156 -10.77 -6.38 -4.38
CA ILE A 156 -11.20 -7.58 -5.11
C ILE A 156 -10.61 -8.85 -4.51
N TYR A 157 -9.29 -8.88 -4.30
CA TYR A 157 -8.59 -10.08 -3.90
C TYR A 157 -8.97 -10.51 -2.47
N TRP A 158 -8.87 -9.62 -1.49
CA TRP A 158 -9.07 -9.97 -0.09
C TRP A 158 -10.54 -10.08 0.32
N ASN A 159 -11.44 -9.32 -0.29
CA ASN A 159 -12.86 -9.37 0.08
C ASN A 159 -13.66 -10.40 -0.76
N PHE A 160 -13.22 -10.75 -1.97
CA PHE A 160 -14.00 -11.65 -2.83
C PHE A 160 -13.28 -12.95 -3.21
N VAL A 161 -12.02 -12.88 -3.63
CA VAL A 161 -11.31 -14.08 -4.12
C VAL A 161 -10.90 -14.98 -2.95
N ARG A 162 -10.17 -14.44 -1.98
CA ARG A 162 -9.62 -15.24 -0.87
C ARG A 162 -10.71 -15.81 0.05
N GLN A 163 -11.78 -15.06 0.31
CA GLN A 163 -12.88 -15.52 1.16
C GLN A 163 -13.56 -16.78 0.57
N ARG A 164 -13.77 -16.82 -0.75
CA ARG A 164 -14.35 -18.00 -1.41
C ARG A 164 -13.47 -19.23 -1.28
N VAL A 165 -12.15 -19.09 -1.36
CA VAL A 165 -11.20 -20.20 -1.17
C VAL A 165 -11.29 -20.71 0.26
N SER A 166 -11.25 -19.79 1.25
CA SER A 166 -11.35 -20.16 2.67
C SER A 166 -12.65 -20.89 3.00
N ASP A 167 -13.80 -20.41 2.50
CA ASP A 167 -15.10 -21.04 2.73
C ASP A 167 -15.19 -22.44 2.09
N SER A 168 -14.51 -22.63 0.96
CA SER A 168 -14.46 -23.92 0.26
C SER A 168 -13.62 -24.93 1.03
N ASP A 169 -12.44 -24.51 1.52
CA ASP A 169 -11.55 -25.34 2.32
C ASP A 169 -12.21 -25.76 3.65
N GLU A 170 -12.95 -24.85 4.29
CA GLU A 170 -13.68 -25.14 5.52
C GLU A 170 -14.81 -26.17 5.28
N LYS A 171 -15.58 -26.02 4.20
CA LYS A 171 -16.61 -26.99 3.80
C LYS A 171 -16.02 -28.38 3.53
N LEU A 172 -14.88 -28.45 2.85
CA LEU A 172 -14.18 -29.72 2.57
C LEU A 172 -13.71 -30.39 3.86
N LYS A 173 -13.12 -29.64 4.80
CA LYS A 173 -12.72 -30.16 6.12
C LYS A 173 -13.92 -30.68 6.92
N LEU A 174 -15.04 -29.98 6.89
CA LEU A 174 -16.28 -30.40 7.56
C LEU A 174 -16.88 -31.67 6.92
N GLN A 175 -16.86 -31.79 5.59
CA GLN A 175 -17.31 -32.99 4.89
C GLN A 175 -16.42 -34.20 5.22
N ALA A 176 -15.09 -34.03 5.22
CA ALA A 176 -14.13 -35.07 5.58
C ALA A 176 -14.33 -35.55 7.04
N LYS A 177 -14.63 -34.62 7.96
CA LYS A 177 -14.94 -34.96 9.35
C LYS A 177 -16.26 -35.73 9.49
N LYS A 178 -17.29 -35.38 8.71
CA LYS A 178 -18.61 -36.04 8.73
C LYS A 178 -18.61 -37.43 8.10
N SER A 179 -17.77 -37.67 7.08
CA SER A 179 -17.72 -38.98 6.41
C SER A 179 -17.05 -40.08 7.24
N GLY A 180 -16.56 -39.77 8.46
CA GLY A 180 -15.91 -40.76 9.31
C GLY A 180 -14.61 -41.33 8.70
N SER A 181 -14.09 -40.70 7.65
CA SER A 181 -12.85 -41.09 7.00
C SER A 181 -11.70 -40.86 7.98
N ALA A 182 -11.28 -41.94 8.63
CA ALA A 182 -10.04 -42.01 9.35
C ALA A 182 -8.89 -41.68 8.39
N ASP A 183 -8.11 -40.67 8.77
CA ASP A 183 -6.82 -40.25 8.23
C ASP A 183 -6.63 -40.25 6.69
N PRO A 184 -6.67 -39.07 6.04
CA PRO A 184 -6.33 -38.88 4.63
C PRO A 184 -4.92 -39.36 4.26
N ARG A 185 -4.02 -39.56 5.24
CA ARG A 185 -2.64 -40.05 4.99
C ARG A 185 -2.57 -41.54 4.64
N SER A 186 -3.67 -42.28 4.77
CA SER A 186 -3.72 -43.70 4.42
C SER A 186 -3.69 -43.98 2.91
N PHE A 187 -3.81 -42.96 2.05
CA PHE A 187 -3.88 -43.15 0.59
C PHE A 187 -2.53 -43.00 -0.17
N VAL A 188 -1.47 -42.51 0.48
CA VAL A 188 -0.21 -42.19 -0.22
C VAL A 188 0.80 -43.37 -0.25
N SER A 189 0.52 -44.50 0.41
CA SER A 189 1.46 -45.63 0.50
C SER A 189 1.14 -46.84 -0.40
N ARG A 190 0.34 -46.68 -1.45
CA ARG A 190 -0.05 -47.79 -2.36
C ARG A 190 0.10 -47.47 -3.86
N THR A 191 1.24 -46.92 -4.26
CA THR A 191 1.76 -47.11 -5.62
C THR A 191 3.27 -47.06 -5.53
N GLY A 192 3.86 -48.25 -5.34
CA GLY A 192 5.24 -48.51 -5.75
C GLY A 192 5.31 -48.69 -7.26
#